data_AF-M0DZU6-F1
#
_entry.id   AF-M0DZU6-F1
#
_cell.length_a   1.000
_cell.length_b   1.000
_cell.length_c   1.000
_cell.angle_alpha   90.00
_cell.angle_beta   90.00
_cell.angle_gamma   90.00
#
_symmetry.space_group_name_H-M   'P 1'
#
loop_
_entity.id
_entity.type
_entity.pdbx_description
1 polymer ?
#
loop_
_entity_poly.entity_id
_entity_poly.type
_entity_poly.pdbx_seq_one_letter_code
_entity_poly.pdbx_strand_id
1 'polypeptide(L)'
;MSSIDEVYQYGRDTFDVPERGEIRIEDCPSSITDQLRRASFTQESPGVFTKHQESLDSDQQYDVITVTVEGDDGDVIHVSATDIVGAVSLTPSSKVTISPKIDWGPIFDMLLAVYDQNRSIDYHGIPLQDFLSDDIELDDVLVVMAINYLEGLETIQRNGYIRDLILRRTNSLEGRGEIDVEQTLLNHARGTVEPNWIRNETEYDNAANSLLHYAGKTLLRLFRQNASEYEHPGYDRIFSEVHREVERLEGMGVDSGLGRIDEYRRITLGDLPKQRQYYRKAFDVAKAVLSSSLGQQLKDGPRELVVDYVLNMESLFEQYSQVVIERELSYIKSYDHFDSVANVTPARSPSVNPFEGENQIYHEPDHALQEGEETIAVLDSKYYAEGHDPVKESPSRSRLFSYAYLLHADRLAFLCPLLEPRRRRVTQTGAELEIVSPTGDFSLEKYDEVVHEYLHSVLEEIHSELEPFRAIAENELCLDGVNESDLSKAADVNGPFAFQNPQDFSLKVVKAAADEYSYNVRNRYHLEQDGDWTRDQIETRCGRRNEYTWTCLPVFYEEGGRDWIDLYFLKRDTGEVEKEGPLKLL
;
A
#
# COMPACT_ATOMS: atom_id res chain seq x y z
N MET A 1 33.66 -3.49 -2.11
CA MET A 1 34.15 -3.36 -3.50
C MET A 1 32.94 -3.64 -4.35
N SER A 2 32.30 -2.57 -4.85
CA SER A 2 31.11 -2.65 -5.70
C SER A 2 31.50 -3.39 -6.98
N SER A 3 30.76 -4.44 -7.32
CA SER A 3 30.86 -5.07 -8.64
C SER A 3 30.12 -4.17 -9.61
N ILE A 4 30.79 -3.71 -10.66
CA ILE A 4 30.09 -3.05 -11.78
C ILE A 4 29.13 -4.09 -12.37
N ASP A 5 27.85 -3.78 -12.35
CA ASP A 5 26.79 -4.68 -12.81
C ASP A 5 26.80 -4.79 -14.33
N GLU A 6 26.97 -3.66 -15.02
CA GLU A 6 26.99 -3.62 -16.48
C GLU A 6 27.85 -2.48 -17.04
N VAL A 7 28.37 -2.67 -18.26
CA VAL A 7 29.16 -1.68 -18.99
C VAL A 7 28.45 -1.30 -20.30
N TYR A 8 28.22 -0.02 -20.47
CA TYR A 8 27.53 0.58 -21.61
C TYR A 8 28.45 1.50 -22.43
N GLN A 9 28.09 1.72 -23.69
CA GLN A 9 28.70 2.76 -24.53
C GLN A 9 27.80 3.98 -24.60
N TYR A 10 28.42 5.16 -24.56
CA TYR A 10 27.71 6.43 -24.72
C TYR A 10 27.01 6.51 -26.08
N GLY A 11 25.80 7.09 -26.10
CA GLY A 11 24.99 7.27 -27.31
C GLY A 11 23.72 6.41 -27.39
N ARG A 12 23.41 5.63 -26.34
CA ARG A 12 22.08 5.04 -26.14
C ARG A 12 21.09 6.07 -25.60
N ASP A 13 19.81 5.88 -25.93
CA ASP A 13 18.72 6.70 -25.41
C ASP A 13 18.39 6.34 -23.94
N THR A 14 18.55 5.08 -23.55
CA THR A 14 18.25 4.56 -22.21
C THR A 14 19.40 3.68 -21.69
N PHE A 15 19.70 3.79 -20.40
CA PHE A 15 20.64 2.95 -19.65
C PHE A 15 19.92 2.33 -18.45
N ASP A 16 20.03 1.02 -18.26
CA ASP A 16 19.34 0.33 -17.16
C ASP A 16 20.32 0.04 -16.02
N VAL A 17 19.89 0.31 -14.80
CA VAL A 17 20.67 0.14 -13.57
C VAL A 17 19.79 -0.58 -12.56
N PRO A 18 20.23 -1.68 -11.93
CA PRO A 18 19.46 -2.26 -10.84
C PRO A 18 19.46 -1.32 -9.62
N GLU A 19 18.39 -1.33 -8.83
CA GLU A 19 18.32 -0.60 -7.56
C GLU A 19 19.49 -0.97 -6.63
N ARG A 20 20.15 0.03 -6.04
CA ARG A 20 21.44 -0.09 -5.31
C ARG A 20 22.61 -0.65 -6.14
N GLY A 21 22.47 -0.67 -7.46
CA GLY A 21 23.48 -1.12 -8.41
C GLY A 21 24.41 -0.02 -8.91
N GLU A 22 25.41 -0.44 -9.69
CA GLU A 22 26.39 0.44 -10.31
C GLU A 22 26.69 0.02 -11.74
N ILE A 23 26.54 0.95 -12.69
CA ILE A 23 26.94 0.75 -14.09
C ILE A 23 28.08 1.67 -14.48
N ARG A 24 28.78 1.29 -15.56
CA ARG A 24 29.85 2.10 -16.16
C ARG A 24 29.50 2.45 -17.60
N ILE A 25 29.61 3.72 -17.97
CA ILE A 25 29.38 4.21 -19.34
C ILE A 25 30.71 4.73 -19.89
N GLU A 26 31.17 4.12 -20.99
CA GLU A 26 32.42 4.45 -21.67
C GLU A 26 32.18 5.35 -22.91
N ASP A 27 33.27 5.95 -23.43
CA ASP A 27 33.28 6.83 -24.61
C ASP A 27 32.45 8.12 -24.45
N CYS A 28 32.41 8.67 -23.23
CA CYS A 28 31.69 9.91 -22.94
C CYS A 28 32.34 11.13 -23.63
N PRO A 29 31.53 12.08 -24.14
CA PRO A 29 32.06 13.30 -24.75
C PRO A 29 32.68 14.20 -23.68
N SER A 30 33.69 15.00 -24.04
CA SER A 30 34.32 15.98 -23.13
C SER A 30 33.37 17.05 -22.57
N SER A 31 32.16 17.15 -23.10
CA SER A 31 31.08 18.02 -22.60
C SER A 31 30.16 17.35 -21.57
N ILE A 32 30.43 16.11 -21.14
CA ILE A 32 29.54 15.32 -20.29
C ILE A 32 29.22 16.03 -18.97
N THR A 33 30.19 16.72 -18.37
CA THR A 33 30.00 17.49 -17.13
C THR A 33 29.01 18.65 -17.29
N ASP A 34 29.03 19.35 -18.43
CA ASP A 34 28.06 20.39 -18.75
C ASP A 34 26.67 19.80 -19.04
N GLN A 35 26.62 18.59 -19.61
CA GLN A 35 25.35 17.89 -19.87
C GLN A 35 24.69 17.41 -18.57
N LEU A 36 25.47 16.87 -17.62
CA LEU A 36 24.98 16.51 -16.28
C LEU A 36 24.40 17.73 -15.56
N ARG A 37 25.11 18.87 -15.57
CA ARG A 37 24.59 20.12 -14.98
C ARG A 37 23.28 20.60 -15.62
N ARG A 38 23.14 20.41 -16.94
CA ARG A 38 21.88 20.74 -17.67
C ARG A 38 20.75 19.75 -17.36
N ALA A 39 21.08 18.53 -16.95
CA ALA A 39 20.14 17.51 -16.48
C ALA A 39 19.84 17.62 -14.97
N SER A 40 20.12 18.79 -14.38
CA SER A 40 19.86 19.13 -12.98
C SER A 40 20.69 18.38 -11.94
N PHE A 41 21.87 17.87 -12.31
CA PHE A 41 22.81 17.34 -11.32
C PHE A 41 23.52 18.46 -10.55
N THR A 42 23.66 18.27 -9.24
CA THR A 42 24.44 19.14 -8.36
C THR A 42 25.84 18.55 -8.18
N GLN A 43 26.88 19.37 -8.31
CA GLN A 43 28.24 18.91 -8.11
C GLN A 43 28.62 18.98 -6.63
N GLU A 44 28.71 17.83 -5.98
CA GLU A 44 29.09 17.72 -4.56
C GLU A 44 30.60 17.82 -4.36
N SER A 45 31.38 17.26 -5.28
CA SER A 45 32.85 17.33 -5.24
C SER A 45 33.46 17.26 -6.66
N PRO A 46 34.77 17.47 -6.84
CA PRO A 46 35.39 17.34 -8.16
C PRO A 46 35.14 15.95 -8.76
N GLY A 47 34.45 15.91 -9.91
CA GLY A 47 34.11 14.65 -10.60
C GLY A 47 32.88 13.93 -10.04
N VAL A 48 32.26 14.36 -8.93
CA VAL A 48 31.08 13.71 -8.35
C VAL A 48 29.85 14.60 -8.46
N PHE A 49 28.82 14.07 -9.09
CA PHE A 49 27.57 14.75 -9.39
C PHE A 49 26.39 13.94 -8.84
N THR A 50 25.55 14.55 -8.02
CA THR A 50 24.38 13.90 -7.44
C THR A 50 23.11 14.53 -7.98
N LYS A 51 22.14 13.69 -8.34
CA LYS A 51 20.81 14.13 -8.69
C LYS A 51 19.90 13.97 -7.49
N HIS A 52 19.35 15.10 -7.09
CA HIS A 52 18.40 15.21 -6.01
C HIS A 52 16.99 15.33 -6.59
N GLN A 53 16.04 14.58 -6.07
CA GLN A 53 14.64 14.68 -6.45
C GLN A 53 13.80 14.94 -5.20
N GLU A 54 12.94 15.96 -5.26
CA GLU A 54 11.96 16.20 -4.21
C GLU A 54 10.87 15.11 -4.30
N SER A 55 10.56 14.50 -3.16
CA SER A 55 9.45 13.56 -3.05
C SER A 55 8.13 14.25 -3.38
N LEU A 56 7.24 13.57 -4.10
CA LEU A 56 5.86 14.05 -4.28
C LEU A 56 5.03 13.87 -2.99
N ASP A 57 5.49 13.02 -2.07
CA ASP A 57 4.77 12.63 -0.85
C ASP A 57 5.29 13.29 0.44
N SER A 58 6.47 13.93 0.40
CA SER A 58 7.09 14.52 1.58
C SER A 58 7.92 15.78 1.25
N ASP A 59 8.18 16.64 2.24
CA ASP A 59 9.15 17.76 2.11
C ASP A 59 10.62 17.26 2.10
N GLN A 60 10.87 15.96 1.89
CA GLN A 60 12.21 15.39 1.84
C GLN A 60 12.75 15.36 0.41
N GLN A 61 14.02 15.72 0.28
CA GLN A 61 14.79 15.64 -0.95
C GLN A 61 15.66 14.38 -0.86
N TYR A 62 15.59 13.54 -1.89
CA TYR A 62 16.31 12.28 -1.92
C TYR A 62 17.40 12.26 -2.99
N ASP A 63 18.52 11.63 -2.66
CA ASP A 63 19.60 11.30 -3.59
C ASP A 63 19.14 10.12 -4.45
N VAL A 64 18.95 10.34 -5.75
CA VAL A 64 18.45 9.30 -6.67
C VAL A 64 19.59 8.57 -7.35
N ILE A 65 20.53 9.34 -7.90
CA ILE A 65 21.69 8.82 -8.62
C ILE A 65 22.91 9.64 -8.29
N THR A 66 24.03 8.96 -8.06
CA THR A 66 25.36 9.56 -8.00
C THR A 66 26.16 9.18 -9.26
N VAL A 67 26.67 10.18 -9.97
CA VAL A 67 27.53 10.02 -11.14
C VAL A 67 28.95 10.44 -10.78
N THR A 68 29.90 9.52 -10.92
CA THR A 68 31.33 9.80 -10.77
C THR A 68 31.98 9.81 -12.14
N VAL A 69 32.60 10.93 -12.50
CA VAL A 69 33.31 11.15 -13.76
C VAL A 69 34.78 10.86 -13.53
N GLU A 70 35.33 9.89 -14.27
CA GLU A 70 36.74 9.51 -14.23
C GLU A 70 37.44 9.81 -15.56
N GLY A 71 38.77 9.95 -15.51
CA GLY A 71 39.62 10.28 -16.67
C GLY A 71 39.92 11.78 -16.84
N ASP A 72 41.07 12.11 -17.41
CA ASP A 72 41.56 13.51 -17.55
C ASP A 72 40.60 14.38 -18.42
N ASP A 73 39.82 13.76 -19.31
CA ASP A 73 38.82 14.42 -20.17
C ASP A 73 37.36 14.00 -19.85
N GLY A 74 37.13 13.17 -18.82
CA GLY A 74 35.81 12.64 -18.47
C GLY A 74 35.25 11.64 -19.49
N ASP A 75 36.10 10.73 -19.97
CA ASP A 75 35.79 9.72 -20.98
C ASP A 75 34.96 8.55 -20.42
N VAL A 76 34.94 8.38 -19.10
CA VAL A 76 34.19 7.32 -18.40
C VAL A 76 33.36 7.93 -17.27
N ILE A 77 32.10 7.51 -17.17
CA ILE A 77 31.26 7.83 -16.00
C ILE A 77 30.77 6.54 -15.33
N HIS A 78 30.76 6.56 -14.00
CA HIS A 78 30.17 5.55 -13.14
C HIS A 78 28.84 6.09 -12.62
N VAL A 79 27.77 5.32 -12.77
CA VAL A 79 26.43 5.69 -12.34
C VAL A 79 26.01 4.72 -11.24
N SER A 80 25.82 5.22 -10.02
CA SER A 80 25.37 4.45 -8.87
C SER A 80 23.96 4.87 -8.48
N ALA A 81 23.05 3.90 -8.43
CA ALA A 81 21.67 4.10 -8.03
C ALA A 81 21.49 3.88 -6.51
N THR A 82 20.50 4.55 -5.92
CA THR A 82 20.09 4.35 -4.52
C THR A 82 18.93 3.33 -4.44
N ASP A 83 18.13 3.38 -3.38
CA ASP A 83 16.91 2.61 -3.14
C ASP A 83 15.66 3.16 -3.85
N ILE A 84 15.89 4.06 -4.80
CA ILE A 84 14.87 4.81 -5.51
C ILE A 84 14.73 4.27 -6.92
N VAL A 85 13.53 3.82 -7.29
CA VAL A 85 13.25 3.19 -8.58
C VAL A 85 12.49 4.12 -9.51
N GLY A 86 12.66 3.96 -10.82
CA GLY A 86 12.01 4.80 -11.83
C GLY A 86 12.96 5.29 -12.91
N ALA A 87 12.62 6.38 -13.60
CA ALA A 87 13.40 6.89 -14.72
C ALA A 87 13.87 8.31 -14.45
N VAL A 88 15.15 8.59 -14.67
CA VAL A 88 15.73 9.92 -14.52
C VAL A 88 16.61 10.31 -15.70
N SER A 89 16.54 11.57 -16.09
CA SER A 89 17.36 12.13 -17.16
C SER A 89 18.82 12.17 -16.72
N LEU A 90 19.68 11.48 -17.46
CA LEU A 90 21.15 11.52 -17.29
C LEU A 90 21.75 12.68 -18.10
N THR A 91 21.24 12.89 -19.31
CA THR A 91 21.57 14.03 -20.16
C THR A 91 20.27 14.59 -20.76
N PRO A 92 20.30 15.75 -21.45
CA PRO A 92 19.13 16.25 -22.18
C PRO A 92 18.60 15.30 -23.28
N SER A 93 19.35 14.26 -23.63
CA SER A 93 19.01 13.30 -24.69
C SER A 93 18.99 11.83 -24.24
N SER A 94 19.37 11.52 -23.00
CA SER A 94 19.44 10.14 -22.50
C SER A 94 18.91 10.00 -21.08
N LYS A 95 18.35 8.83 -20.78
CA LYS A 95 17.70 8.49 -19.50
C LYS A 95 18.43 7.32 -18.83
N VAL A 96 18.39 7.28 -17.50
CA VAL A 96 18.73 6.10 -16.70
C VAL A 96 17.44 5.58 -16.09
N THR A 97 17.16 4.30 -16.30
CA THR A 97 16.07 3.57 -15.65
C THR A 97 16.66 2.77 -14.50
N ILE A 98 16.13 2.98 -13.29
CA ILE A 98 16.48 2.23 -12.10
C ILE A 98 15.43 1.15 -11.90
N SER A 99 15.84 -0.11 -12.11
CA SER A 99 14.94 -1.27 -12.05
C SER A 99 14.79 -1.77 -10.61
N PRO A 100 13.56 -1.99 -10.13
CA PRO A 100 13.30 -2.56 -8.81
C PRO A 100 13.78 -4.01 -8.71
N LYS A 101 13.97 -4.49 -7.48
CA LYS A 101 14.32 -5.89 -7.18
C LYS A 101 13.13 -6.86 -7.26
N ILE A 102 11.92 -6.35 -7.06
CA ILE A 102 10.67 -7.07 -7.30
C ILE A 102 10.06 -6.57 -8.59
N ASP A 103 9.22 -7.40 -9.21
CA ASP A 103 8.52 -7.00 -10.43
C ASP A 103 7.58 -5.81 -10.17
N TRP A 104 7.40 -5.00 -11.21
CA TRP A 104 6.58 -3.79 -11.16
C TRP A 104 5.09 -4.06 -10.92
N GLY A 105 4.55 -5.22 -11.36
CA GLY A 105 3.17 -5.62 -11.10
C GLY A 105 2.82 -5.53 -9.60
N PRO A 106 3.51 -6.28 -8.73
CA PRO A 106 3.39 -6.15 -7.29
C PRO A 106 3.59 -4.72 -6.76
N ILE A 107 4.48 -3.91 -7.36
CA ILE A 107 4.70 -2.51 -6.95
C ILE A 107 3.46 -1.65 -7.20
N PHE A 108 2.77 -1.82 -8.32
CA PHE A 108 1.53 -1.10 -8.60
C PHE A 108 0.43 -1.49 -7.63
N ASP A 109 0.29 -2.77 -7.35
CA ASP A 109 -0.72 -3.23 -6.42
C ASP A 109 -0.44 -2.71 -5.00
N MET A 110 0.83 -2.63 -4.58
CA MET A 110 1.20 -1.96 -3.33
C MET A 110 0.82 -0.48 -3.33
N LEU A 111 1.13 0.26 -4.40
CA LEU A 111 0.77 1.67 -4.54
C LEU A 111 -0.75 1.89 -4.47
N LEU A 112 -1.52 1.04 -5.14
CA LEU A 112 -2.98 1.09 -5.14
C LEU A 112 -3.54 0.77 -3.74
N ALA A 113 -3.00 -0.24 -3.06
CA ALA A 113 -3.43 -0.61 -1.72
C ALA A 113 -3.17 0.52 -0.70
N VAL A 114 -1.99 1.15 -0.76
CA VAL A 114 -1.64 2.30 0.09
C VAL A 114 -2.54 3.52 -0.23
N TYR A 115 -2.78 3.79 -1.51
CA TYR A 115 -3.68 4.87 -1.93
C TYR A 115 -5.12 4.66 -1.43
N ASP A 116 -5.64 3.44 -1.53
CA ASP A 116 -6.98 3.11 -1.08
C ASP A 116 -7.14 3.23 0.44
N GLN A 117 -6.13 2.82 1.22
CA GLN A 117 -6.11 2.99 2.68
C GLN A 117 -6.15 4.48 3.08
N ASN A 118 -5.40 5.34 2.40
CA ASN A 118 -5.40 6.78 2.67
C ASN A 118 -6.77 7.45 2.41
N ARG A 119 -7.59 6.85 1.51
CA ARG A 119 -8.94 7.32 1.18
C ARG A 119 -10.05 6.72 2.04
N SER A 120 -9.90 5.48 2.51
CA SER A 120 -10.93 4.73 3.23
C SER A 120 -11.33 5.34 4.59
N ILE A 121 -10.67 6.42 5.03
CA ILE A 121 -11.14 7.30 6.10
C ILE A 121 -12.54 7.90 5.80
N ASP A 122 -12.99 7.94 4.54
CA ASP A 122 -14.41 8.07 4.18
C ASP A 122 -14.70 7.44 2.78
N TYR A 123 -15.21 6.19 2.76
CA TYR A 123 -16.25 5.62 1.83
C TYR A 123 -16.01 4.19 1.27
N HIS A 124 -17.13 3.51 0.95
CA HIS A 124 -17.42 2.09 0.68
C HIS A 124 -17.25 1.56 -0.78
N GLY A 125 -16.78 0.29 -0.91
CA GLY A 125 -17.10 -0.73 -1.95
C GLY A 125 -16.27 -0.69 -3.25
N ILE A 126 -15.72 -1.78 -3.82
CA ILE A 126 -16.20 -3.15 -4.16
C ILE A 126 -14.99 -4.14 -4.13
N PRO A 127 -15.17 -5.47 -3.92
CA PRO A 127 -14.06 -6.42 -3.73
C PRO A 127 -13.21 -6.60 -4.98
N LEU A 128 -11.88 -6.65 -4.80
CA LEU A 128 -10.89 -7.00 -5.80
C LEU A 128 -10.59 -8.51 -5.63
N GLN A 129 -11.09 -9.34 -6.53
CA GLN A 129 -10.59 -10.70 -6.73
C GLN A 129 -10.46 -10.97 -8.23
N ASP A 130 -9.38 -11.69 -8.54
CA ASP A 130 -8.93 -12.26 -9.83
C ASP A 130 -8.07 -11.34 -10.72
N PHE A 131 -6.74 -11.38 -10.48
CA PHE A 131 -5.71 -10.57 -11.17
C PHE A 131 -4.45 -11.39 -11.44
N LEU A 132 -4.17 -11.70 -12.71
CA LEU A 132 -2.84 -12.10 -13.20
C LEU A 132 -2.74 -11.77 -14.68
N SER A 133 -1.74 -10.97 -15.09
CA SER A 133 -0.88 -11.27 -16.25
C SER A 133 0.15 -10.16 -16.54
N ASP A 134 1.29 -10.62 -17.04
CA ASP A 134 2.59 -9.96 -17.27
C ASP A 134 2.70 -8.98 -18.44
N ASP A 135 3.84 -8.27 -18.40
CA ASP A 135 4.56 -7.45 -19.39
C ASP A 135 4.30 -5.93 -19.39
N ILE A 136 5.40 -5.16 -19.36
CA ILE A 136 5.45 -3.70 -19.11
C ILE A 136 6.28 -2.97 -20.18
N GLU A 137 5.77 -1.82 -20.65
CA GLU A 137 6.54 -0.71 -21.24
C GLU A 137 5.92 0.65 -20.81
N LEU A 138 6.76 1.66 -20.54
CA LEU A 138 6.57 3.15 -20.53
C LEU A 138 5.37 3.83 -19.86
N ASP A 139 4.36 3.08 -19.49
CA ASP A 139 3.05 3.57 -19.18
C ASP A 139 2.77 3.62 -17.67
N ASP A 140 3.61 2.95 -16.90
CA ASP A 140 3.60 2.84 -15.45
C ASP A 140 3.77 4.18 -14.74
N VAL A 141 4.52 5.09 -15.35
CA VAL A 141 4.69 6.47 -14.89
C VAL A 141 3.35 7.22 -14.94
N LEU A 142 2.45 6.89 -15.88
CA LEU A 142 1.15 7.54 -15.99
C LEU A 142 0.26 7.27 -14.80
N VAL A 143 0.20 6.01 -14.37
CA VAL A 143 -0.65 5.59 -13.25
C VAL A 143 -0.23 6.32 -11.99
N VAL A 144 1.08 6.39 -11.72
CA VAL A 144 1.54 7.03 -10.48
C VAL A 144 1.45 8.55 -10.53
N MET A 145 1.68 9.17 -11.69
CA MET A 145 1.38 10.59 -11.90
C MET A 145 -0.10 10.89 -11.69
N ALA A 146 -0.99 9.98 -12.09
CA ALA A 146 -2.42 10.13 -11.89
C ALA A 146 -2.85 9.96 -10.42
N ILE A 147 -2.28 8.99 -9.70
CA ILE A 147 -2.49 8.82 -8.25
C ILE A 147 -2.06 10.10 -7.52
N ASN A 148 -0.84 10.57 -7.77
CA ASN A 148 -0.33 11.81 -7.15
C ASN A 148 -1.16 13.05 -7.50
N TYR A 149 -1.65 13.13 -8.74
CA TYR A 149 -2.58 14.17 -9.17
C TYR A 149 -3.90 14.12 -8.38
N LEU A 150 -4.48 12.92 -8.20
CA LEU A 150 -5.74 12.73 -7.48
C LEU A 150 -5.60 13.03 -5.99
N GLU A 151 -4.53 12.58 -5.33
CA GLU A 151 -4.27 12.91 -3.93
C GLU A 151 -4.06 14.41 -3.71
N GLY A 152 -3.33 15.06 -4.62
CA GLY A 152 -3.16 16.51 -4.61
C GLY A 152 -4.50 17.24 -4.74
N LEU A 153 -5.36 16.79 -5.64
CA LEU A 153 -6.71 17.37 -5.81
C LEU A 153 -7.62 17.11 -4.61
N GLU A 154 -7.54 15.95 -3.98
CA GLU A 154 -8.32 15.64 -2.78
C GLU A 154 -7.97 16.59 -1.64
N THR A 155 -6.67 16.86 -1.45
CA THR A 155 -6.20 17.84 -0.48
C THR A 155 -6.77 19.24 -0.78
N ILE A 156 -6.81 19.63 -2.06
CA ILE A 156 -7.42 20.89 -2.49
C ILE A 156 -8.94 20.88 -2.27
N GLN A 157 -9.61 19.76 -2.50
CA GLN A 157 -11.05 19.64 -2.28
C GLN A 157 -11.40 19.83 -0.80
N ARG A 158 -10.66 19.18 0.11
CA ARG A 158 -10.86 19.32 1.56
C ARG A 158 -10.65 20.76 2.04
N ASN A 159 -9.70 21.49 1.45
CA ASN A 159 -9.35 22.87 1.86
C ASN A 159 -10.00 23.99 1.00
N GLY A 160 -10.65 23.61 -0.10
CA GLY A 160 -11.30 24.49 -1.09
C GLY A 160 -10.38 24.98 -2.21
N TYR A 161 -10.94 25.17 -3.40
CA TYR A 161 -10.23 25.72 -4.56
C TYR A 161 -9.99 27.23 -4.42
N ILE A 162 -8.86 27.71 -4.98
CA ILE A 162 -8.58 29.13 -5.15
C ILE A 162 -9.59 29.75 -6.10
N ARG A 163 -10.07 30.94 -5.75
CA ARG A 163 -11.15 31.66 -6.42
C ARG A 163 -10.78 33.13 -6.55
N ASP A 164 -11.09 33.70 -7.70
CA ASP A 164 -10.98 35.12 -7.96
C ASP A 164 -12.33 35.79 -7.72
N LEU A 165 -12.30 37.01 -7.19
CA LEU A 165 -13.50 37.82 -7.00
C LEU A 165 -13.57 38.84 -8.13
N ILE A 166 -14.52 38.65 -9.04
CA ILE A 166 -14.73 39.55 -10.18
C ILE A 166 -15.96 40.39 -9.91
N LEU A 167 -15.79 41.70 -10.08
CA LEU A 167 -16.88 42.66 -9.99
C LEU A 167 -17.72 42.59 -11.28
N ARG A 168 -18.90 41.98 -11.20
CA ARG A 168 -19.89 42.02 -12.27
C ARG A 168 -20.87 43.15 -12.04
N ARG A 169 -21.11 43.92 -13.10
CA ARG A 169 -22.11 44.99 -13.13
C ARG A 169 -23.26 44.58 -14.04
N THR A 170 -24.47 44.51 -13.53
CA THR A 170 -25.65 44.09 -14.29
C THR A 170 -26.83 45.02 -14.05
N ASN A 171 -27.59 45.32 -15.10
CA ASN A 171 -28.86 46.03 -14.98
C ASN A 171 -29.96 44.99 -14.73
N SER A 172 -30.70 45.12 -13.63
CA SER A 172 -31.82 44.22 -13.33
C SER A 172 -32.79 44.87 -12.34
N LEU A 173 -34.09 44.60 -12.50
CA LEU A 173 -35.10 44.98 -11.51
C LEU A 173 -35.02 44.13 -10.24
N GLU A 174 -34.53 42.89 -10.35
CA GLU A 174 -34.28 41.97 -9.24
C GLU A 174 -32.78 41.66 -9.19
N GLY A 175 -32.05 42.31 -8.28
CA GLY A 175 -30.61 42.12 -8.13
C GLY A 175 -30.19 41.89 -6.69
N ARG A 176 -28.98 41.34 -6.53
CA ARG A 176 -28.32 41.12 -5.24
C ARG A 176 -26.93 41.75 -5.29
N GLY A 177 -26.56 42.51 -4.27
CA GLY A 177 -25.29 43.23 -4.21
C GLY A 177 -25.50 44.70 -3.84
N GLU A 178 -24.49 45.51 -4.13
CA GLU A 178 -24.56 46.97 -3.94
C GLU A 178 -25.14 47.63 -5.20
N ILE A 179 -25.91 48.70 -5.04
CA ILE A 179 -26.45 49.46 -6.18
C ILE A 179 -25.44 50.55 -6.54
N ASP A 180 -25.01 50.59 -7.80
CA ASP A 180 -24.29 51.73 -8.35
C ASP A 180 -25.29 52.86 -8.62
N VAL A 181 -25.43 53.78 -7.67
CA VAL A 181 -26.41 54.87 -7.74
C VAL A 181 -26.10 55.80 -8.92
N GLU A 182 -24.82 56.05 -9.20
CA GLU A 182 -24.42 56.92 -10.31
C GLU A 182 -24.83 56.30 -11.65
N GLN A 183 -24.46 55.04 -11.88
CA GLN A 183 -24.79 54.35 -13.11
C GLN A 183 -26.30 54.13 -13.26
N THR A 184 -27.02 53.87 -12.17
CA THR A 184 -28.48 53.74 -12.15
C THR A 184 -29.18 55.02 -12.58
N LEU A 185 -28.74 56.18 -12.06
CA LEU A 185 -29.32 57.47 -12.44
C LEU A 185 -29.02 57.82 -13.91
N LEU A 186 -27.82 57.51 -14.40
CA LEU A 186 -27.44 57.67 -15.81
C LEU A 186 -28.27 56.77 -16.73
N ASN A 187 -28.52 55.52 -16.33
CA ASN A 187 -29.38 54.58 -17.06
C ASN A 187 -30.83 55.09 -17.12
N HIS A 188 -31.35 55.59 -15.99
CA HIS A 188 -32.69 56.17 -15.93
C HIS A 188 -32.83 57.41 -16.83
N ALA A 189 -31.81 58.27 -16.87
CA ALA A 189 -31.78 59.41 -17.78
C ALA A 189 -31.76 59.00 -19.27
N ARG A 190 -31.27 57.79 -19.58
CA ARG A 190 -31.25 57.18 -20.92
C ARG A 190 -32.48 56.31 -21.22
N GLY A 191 -33.44 56.23 -20.30
CA GLY A 191 -34.69 55.48 -20.47
C GLY A 191 -34.66 54.03 -20.00
N THR A 192 -33.57 53.57 -19.37
CA THR A 192 -33.47 52.24 -18.76
C THR A 192 -33.79 52.34 -17.27
N VAL A 193 -34.93 51.78 -16.85
CA VAL A 193 -35.46 51.90 -15.47
C VAL A 193 -34.79 50.91 -14.51
N GLU A 194 -34.05 49.95 -15.03
CA GLU A 194 -33.40 48.90 -14.25
C GLU A 194 -32.21 49.45 -13.43
N PRO A 195 -32.18 49.24 -12.10
CA PRO A 195 -31.01 49.55 -11.28
C PRO A 195 -29.77 48.80 -11.75
N ASN A 196 -28.62 49.47 -11.67
CA ASN A 196 -27.32 48.84 -11.90
C ASN A 196 -26.79 48.25 -10.60
N TRP A 197 -26.62 46.93 -10.58
CA TRP A 197 -26.11 46.18 -9.45
C TRP A 197 -24.65 45.85 -9.65
N ILE A 198 -23.84 46.07 -8.62
CA ILE A 198 -22.47 45.62 -8.50
C ILE A 198 -22.46 44.41 -7.55
N ARG A 199 -21.98 43.28 -8.06
CA ARG A 199 -21.84 42.07 -7.26
C ARG A 199 -20.44 41.47 -7.47
N ASN A 200 -19.85 41.01 -6.37
CA ASN A 200 -18.70 40.12 -6.41
C ASN A 200 -19.18 38.72 -6.79
N GLU A 201 -18.78 38.26 -7.96
CA GLU A 201 -18.95 36.87 -8.38
C GLU A 201 -17.63 36.12 -8.19
N THR A 202 -17.75 34.87 -7.74
CA THR A 202 -16.61 33.97 -7.59
C THR A 202 -16.33 33.30 -8.92
N GLU A 203 -15.12 33.47 -9.44
CA GLU A 203 -14.64 32.78 -10.63
C GLU A 203 -13.52 31.82 -10.25
N TYR A 204 -13.63 30.58 -10.72
CA TYR A 204 -12.64 29.53 -10.44
C TYR A 204 -11.62 29.36 -11.57
N ASP A 205 -11.83 30.00 -12.73
CA ASP A 205 -10.97 29.89 -13.92
C ASP A 205 -9.71 30.77 -13.84
N ASN A 206 -8.87 30.50 -12.86
CA ASN A 206 -7.55 31.11 -12.72
C ASN A 206 -6.45 30.19 -13.26
N ALA A 207 -5.25 30.74 -13.46
CA ALA A 207 -4.11 29.99 -14.02
C ALA A 207 -3.71 28.75 -13.18
N ALA A 208 -3.97 28.75 -11.87
CA ALA A 208 -3.68 27.60 -11.01
C ALA A 208 -4.65 26.44 -11.27
N ASN A 209 -5.97 26.70 -11.19
CA ASN A 209 -6.98 25.67 -11.44
C ASN A 209 -6.98 25.23 -12.92
N SER A 210 -6.73 26.16 -13.85
CA SER A 210 -6.60 25.86 -15.28
C SER A 210 -5.38 24.98 -15.58
N LEU A 211 -4.26 25.15 -14.87
CA LEU A 211 -3.10 24.24 -14.95
C LEU A 211 -3.46 22.83 -14.45
N LEU A 212 -4.16 22.72 -13.33
CA LEU A 212 -4.64 21.41 -12.83
C LEU A 212 -5.56 20.74 -13.86
N HIS A 213 -6.52 21.49 -14.40
CA HIS A 213 -7.43 21.01 -15.46
C HIS A 213 -6.68 20.56 -16.72
N TYR A 214 -5.66 21.31 -17.14
CA TYR A 214 -4.81 20.97 -18.28
C TYR A 214 -4.06 19.66 -18.05
N ALA A 215 -3.48 19.49 -16.85
CA ALA A 215 -2.79 18.26 -16.48
C ALA A 215 -3.74 17.06 -16.48
N GLY A 216 -4.91 17.17 -15.86
CA GLY A 216 -5.94 16.11 -15.90
C GLY A 216 -6.37 15.75 -17.32
N LYS A 217 -6.65 16.73 -18.19
CA LYS A 217 -6.96 16.49 -19.61
C LYS A 217 -5.82 15.78 -20.35
N THR A 218 -4.58 16.14 -20.03
CA THR A 218 -3.39 15.55 -20.65
C THR A 218 -3.23 14.10 -20.19
N LEU A 219 -3.37 13.82 -18.89
CA LEU A 219 -3.37 12.47 -18.33
C LEU A 219 -4.46 11.62 -19.00
N LEU A 220 -5.71 12.06 -19.03
CA LEU A 220 -6.81 11.32 -19.69
C LEU A 220 -6.53 11.00 -21.15
N ARG A 221 -5.87 11.91 -21.86
CA ARG A 221 -5.47 11.67 -23.24
C ARG A 221 -4.45 10.54 -23.32
N LEU A 222 -3.44 10.57 -22.45
CA LEU A 222 -2.38 9.55 -22.39
C LEU A 222 -2.94 8.18 -21.99
N PHE A 223 -3.83 8.13 -20.99
CA PHE A 223 -4.55 6.90 -20.63
C PHE A 223 -5.27 6.28 -21.84
N ARG A 224 -5.96 7.10 -22.65
CA ARG A 224 -6.64 6.61 -23.86
C ARG A 224 -5.68 6.16 -24.96
N GLN A 225 -4.47 6.71 -25.01
CA GLN A 225 -3.48 6.35 -26.01
C GLN A 225 -2.86 4.99 -25.72
N ASN A 226 -2.81 4.62 -24.44
CA ASN A 226 -2.13 3.42 -23.95
C ASN A 226 -3.11 2.34 -23.47
N ALA A 227 -4.42 2.59 -23.57
CA ALA A 227 -5.48 1.66 -23.17
C ALA A 227 -5.46 0.29 -23.89
N SER A 228 -4.79 0.15 -25.03
CA SER A 228 -4.65 -1.16 -25.71
C SER A 228 -3.54 -2.03 -25.13
N GLU A 229 -2.68 -1.47 -24.30
CA GLU A 229 -1.53 -2.13 -23.68
C GLU A 229 -1.82 -2.52 -22.22
N TYR A 230 -2.97 -2.09 -21.66
CA TYR A 230 -3.41 -2.43 -20.29
C TYR A 230 -4.65 -3.30 -20.23
N GLU A 231 -4.52 -4.50 -19.67
CA GLU A 231 -5.62 -5.28 -19.11
C GLU A 231 -5.59 -5.28 -17.57
N HIS A 232 -5.17 -4.16 -16.94
CA HIS A 232 -5.16 -4.03 -15.48
C HIS A 232 -6.41 -3.27 -14.96
N PRO A 233 -7.33 -3.87 -14.20
CA PRO A 233 -8.56 -3.21 -13.75
C PRO A 233 -8.37 -1.94 -12.90
N GLY A 234 -7.23 -1.81 -12.21
CA GLY A 234 -6.87 -0.57 -11.49
C GLY A 234 -6.70 0.64 -12.42
N TYR A 235 -6.28 0.41 -13.67
CA TYR A 235 -6.08 1.45 -14.68
C TYR A 235 -7.39 2.18 -15.02
N ASP A 236 -8.45 1.41 -15.28
CA ASP A 236 -9.78 1.96 -15.60
C ASP A 236 -10.40 2.74 -14.43
N ARG A 237 -10.13 2.30 -13.20
CA ARG A 237 -10.57 3.01 -12.00
C ARG A 237 -9.88 4.37 -11.89
N ILE A 238 -8.54 4.40 -11.93
CA ILE A 238 -7.77 5.66 -11.86
C ILE A 238 -8.17 6.58 -13.02
N PHE A 239 -8.32 6.06 -14.24
CA PHE A 239 -8.83 6.82 -15.38
C PHE A 239 -10.20 7.45 -15.09
N SER A 240 -11.13 6.67 -14.55
CA SER A 240 -12.48 7.14 -14.20
C SER A 240 -12.49 8.19 -13.09
N GLU A 241 -11.55 8.11 -12.14
CA GLU A 241 -11.37 9.11 -11.08
C GLU A 241 -10.78 10.40 -11.63
N VAL A 242 -9.72 10.34 -12.45
CA VAL A 242 -9.17 11.52 -13.13
C VAL A 242 -10.24 12.19 -13.99
N HIS A 243 -11.08 11.38 -14.67
CA HIS A 243 -12.15 11.91 -15.51
C HIS A 243 -13.18 12.69 -14.69
N ARG A 244 -13.62 12.12 -13.56
CA ARG A 244 -14.54 12.79 -12.61
C ARG A 244 -13.97 14.10 -12.08
N GLU A 245 -12.68 14.15 -11.74
CA GLU A 245 -12.05 15.38 -11.27
C GLU A 245 -11.90 16.45 -12.36
N VAL A 246 -11.65 16.05 -13.61
CA VAL A 246 -11.66 16.97 -14.75
C VAL A 246 -13.08 17.52 -14.97
N GLU A 247 -14.11 16.69 -14.97
CA GLU A 247 -15.51 17.13 -15.10
C GLU A 247 -15.92 18.06 -13.95
N ARG A 248 -15.43 17.82 -12.73
CA ARG A 248 -15.67 18.68 -11.58
C ARG A 248 -15.09 20.08 -11.80
N LEU A 249 -13.86 20.18 -12.28
CA LEU A 249 -13.23 21.47 -12.64
C LEU A 249 -14.03 22.19 -13.74
N GLU A 250 -14.47 21.46 -14.76
CA GLU A 250 -15.34 22.01 -15.82
C GLU A 250 -16.69 22.48 -15.29
N GLY A 251 -17.28 21.74 -14.34
CA GLY A 251 -18.51 22.12 -13.65
C GLY A 251 -18.37 23.40 -12.81
N MET A 252 -17.16 23.73 -12.36
CA MET A 252 -16.83 25.02 -11.72
C MET A 252 -16.55 26.15 -12.72
N GLY A 253 -16.61 25.87 -14.03
CA GLY A 253 -16.35 26.82 -15.10
C GLY A 253 -14.86 26.99 -15.45
N VAL A 254 -13.99 26.08 -14.99
CA VAL A 254 -12.56 26.10 -15.33
C VAL A 254 -12.38 25.53 -16.73
N ASP A 255 -11.63 26.24 -17.58
CA ASP A 255 -11.22 25.74 -18.89
C ASP A 255 -9.71 25.84 -19.07
N SER A 256 -9.18 24.97 -19.91
CA SER A 256 -7.75 24.91 -20.19
C SER A 256 -7.49 24.58 -21.65
N GLY A 257 -6.47 25.25 -22.20
CA GLY A 257 -6.04 25.02 -23.57
C GLY A 257 -4.61 25.48 -23.82
N LEU A 258 -4.08 25.13 -24.98
CA LEU A 258 -2.73 25.50 -25.41
C LEU A 258 -2.54 27.03 -25.51
N GLY A 259 -3.62 27.80 -25.69
CA GLY A 259 -3.58 29.26 -25.73
C GLY A 259 -3.12 29.92 -24.43
N ARG A 260 -3.17 29.20 -23.30
CA ARG A 260 -2.76 29.70 -21.96
C ARG A 260 -1.43 29.10 -21.48
N ILE A 261 -0.69 28.42 -22.35
CA ILE A 261 0.55 27.71 -21.98
C ILE A 261 1.59 28.63 -21.31
N ASP A 262 1.67 29.89 -21.73
CA ASP A 262 2.59 30.87 -21.16
C ASP A 262 2.19 31.27 -19.73
N GLU A 263 0.89 31.30 -19.43
CA GLU A 263 0.39 31.51 -18.07
C GLU A 263 0.81 30.35 -17.18
N TYR A 264 0.62 29.12 -17.68
CA TYR A 264 0.98 27.90 -16.97
C TYR A 264 2.48 27.80 -16.70
N ARG A 265 3.34 28.25 -17.63
CA ARG A 265 4.80 28.26 -17.44
C ARG A 265 5.24 29.27 -16.38
N ARG A 266 4.63 30.45 -16.38
CA ARG A 266 5.03 31.57 -15.51
C ARG A 266 4.56 31.43 -14.08
N ILE A 267 3.36 30.89 -13.87
CA ILE A 267 2.82 30.74 -12.51
C ILE A 267 3.69 29.80 -11.68
N THR A 268 3.98 30.18 -10.45
CA THR A 268 4.72 29.39 -9.47
C THR A 268 3.89 29.25 -8.19
N LEU A 269 4.24 28.29 -7.32
CA LEU A 269 3.59 28.17 -6.02
C LEU A 269 3.73 29.45 -5.17
N GLY A 270 4.82 30.21 -5.37
CA GLY A 270 5.05 31.49 -4.71
C GLY A 270 4.09 32.61 -5.13
N ASP A 271 3.44 32.48 -6.29
CA ASP A 271 2.41 33.41 -6.74
C ASP A 271 1.05 33.16 -6.06
N LEU A 272 0.89 31.98 -5.42
CA LEU A 272 -0.30 31.68 -4.63
C LEU A 272 -0.21 32.30 -3.23
N PRO A 273 -1.34 32.69 -2.63
CA PRO A 273 -1.37 33.13 -1.23
C PRO A 273 -0.75 32.08 -0.30
N LYS A 274 -0.03 32.51 0.74
CA LYS A 274 0.65 31.60 1.69
C LYS A 274 -0.28 30.57 2.34
N GLN A 275 -1.58 30.87 2.46
CA GLN A 275 -2.57 29.94 3.00
C GLN A 275 -2.92 28.79 2.04
N ARG A 276 -2.44 28.82 0.79
CA ARG A 276 -2.71 27.85 -0.27
C ARG A 276 -1.54 26.90 -0.52
N GLN A 277 -0.62 26.75 0.43
CA GLN A 277 0.52 25.82 0.30
C GLN A 277 0.09 24.36 0.10
N TYR A 278 -1.12 24.00 0.52
CA TYR A 278 -1.72 22.69 0.24
C TYR A 278 -1.95 22.40 -1.26
N TYR A 279 -1.76 23.38 -2.16
CA TYR A 279 -1.72 23.17 -3.61
C TYR A 279 -0.42 22.52 -4.10
N ARG A 280 0.65 22.51 -3.30
CA ARG A 280 2.01 22.13 -3.71
C ARG A 280 2.03 20.83 -4.52
N LYS A 281 1.56 19.74 -3.92
CA LYS A 281 1.54 18.41 -4.55
C LYS A 281 0.85 18.41 -5.92
N ALA A 282 -0.38 18.91 -5.99
CA ALA A 282 -1.13 18.96 -7.26
C ALA A 282 -0.45 19.87 -8.30
N PHE A 283 0.18 20.95 -7.84
CA PHE A 283 0.87 21.91 -8.70
C PHE A 283 2.16 21.32 -9.29
N ASP A 284 2.95 20.61 -8.49
CA ASP A 284 4.20 19.99 -8.93
C ASP A 284 3.94 18.87 -9.95
N VAL A 285 2.94 18.03 -9.68
CA VAL A 285 2.47 17.01 -10.63
C VAL A 285 1.99 17.66 -11.93
N ALA A 286 1.18 18.71 -11.84
CA ALA A 286 0.67 19.40 -13.03
C ALA A 286 1.80 20.06 -13.85
N LYS A 287 2.83 20.59 -13.18
CA LYS A 287 4.03 21.14 -13.83
C LYS A 287 4.87 20.07 -14.52
N ALA A 288 5.00 18.90 -13.91
CA ALA A 288 5.69 17.76 -14.52
C ALA A 288 4.93 17.26 -15.77
N VAL A 289 3.61 17.07 -15.68
CA VAL A 289 2.76 16.71 -16.84
C VAL A 289 2.87 17.75 -17.97
N LEU A 290 2.84 19.04 -17.62
CA LEU A 290 2.99 20.14 -18.58
C LEU A 290 4.35 20.12 -19.28
N SER A 291 5.44 19.90 -18.54
CA SER A 291 6.80 19.93 -19.07
C SER A 291 7.04 18.78 -20.05
N SER A 292 6.48 17.62 -19.73
CA SER A 292 6.51 16.43 -20.58
C SER A 292 5.71 16.59 -21.87
N SER A 293 4.49 17.13 -21.78
CA SER A 293 3.63 17.30 -22.95
C SER A 293 4.17 18.30 -23.98
N LEU A 294 5.04 19.22 -23.53
CA LEU A 294 5.70 20.23 -24.36
C LEU A 294 7.01 19.75 -25.01
N GLY A 295 7.78 18.87 -24.36
CA GLY A 295 9.04 18.33 -24.88
C GLY A 295 8.87 17.52 -26.17
N GLN A 296 7.69 16.93 -26.37
CA GLN A 296 7.40 16.04 -27.50
C GLN A 296 6.90 16.72 -28.78
N GLN A 297 6.51 18.00 -28.73
CA GLN A 297 6.09 18.70 -29.96
C GLN A 297 7.23 18.89 -30.98
N LEU A 298 8.48 18.57 -30.61
CA LEU A 298 9.68 18.75 -31.43
C LEU A 298 10.16 17.48 -32.16
N LYS A 299 9.62 16.28 -31.88
CA LYS A 299 10.03 15.03 -32.53
C LYS A 299 8.80 14.23 -32.98
N ASP A 300 8.70 13.93 -34.28
CA ASP A 300 7.68 13.02 -34.83
C ASP A 300 7.96 11.58 -34.33
N GLY A 301 7.09 11.06 -33.46
CA GLY A 301 7.15 9.70 -32.87
C GLY A 301 6.02 9.46 -31.85
N PRO A 302 5.81 8.22 -31.36
CA PRO A 302 4.84 7.93 -30.30
C PRO A 302 5.15 8.75 -29.04
N ARG A 303 4.08 9.19 -28.36
CA ARG A 303 4.14 10.20 -27.30
C ARG A 303 4.53 9.60 -25.94
N GLU A 304 5.81 9.28 -25.73
CA GLU A 304 6.41 8.98 -24.41
C GLU A 304 6.50 10.17 -23.43
N LEU A 305 6.03 10.03 -22.19
CA LEU A 305 6.40 11.03 -21.17
C LEU A 305 7.90 11.00 -20.90
N VAL A 306 8.54 12.16 -20.98
CA VAL A 306 9.91 12.37 -20.49
C VAL A 306 9.81 13.14 -19.17
N VAL A 307 9.34 12.45 -18.13
CA VAL A 307 9.30 12.98 -16.76
C VAL A 307 10.27 12.16 -15.93
N ASP A 308 11.13 12.85 -15.19
CA ASP A 308 11.89 12.22 -14.13
C ASP A 308 10.90 11.76 -13.05
N TYR A 309 10.80 10.45 -12.88
CA TYR A 309 9.86 9.85 -11.97
C TYR A 309 10.60 8.86 -11.09
N VAL A 310 10.31 8.92 -9.80
CA VAL A 310 10.99 8.15 -8.78
C VAL A 310 10.03 7.68 -7.71
N LEU A 311 10.26 6.47 -7.22
CA LEU A 311 9.58 5.87 -6.07
C LEU A 311 10.61 5.49 -5.03
N ASN A 312 10.37 5.88 -3.78
CA ASN A 312 11.12 5.35 -2.65
C ASN A 312 10.51 3.99 -2.26
N MET A 313 11.24 2.91 -2.54
CA MET A 313 10.74 1.56 -2.30
C MET A 313 10.73 1.18 -0.81
N GLU A 314 11.65 1.69 0.01
CA GLU A 314 11.62 1.46 1.45
C GLU A 314 10.33 2.03 2.06
N SER A 315 10.01 3.28 1.71
CA SER A 315 8.82 3.97 2.21
C SER A 315 7.51 3.38 1.68
N LEU A 316 7.49 2.95 0.41
CA LEU A 316 6.32 2.28 -0.17
C LEU A 316 6.08 0.94 0.50
N PHE A 317 7.13 0.13 0.66
CA PHE A 317 7.03 -1.19 1.27
C PHE A 317 6.65 -1.11 2.75
N GLU A 318 7.17 -0.13 3.50
CA GLU A 318 6.75 0.14 4.89
C GLU A 318 5.26 0.47 4.95
N GLN A 319 4.78 1.37 4.09
CA GLN A 319 3.36 1.74 4.05
C GLN A 319 2.48 0.56 3.67
N TYR A 320 2.87 -0.21 2.66
CA TYR A 320 2.16 -1.40 2.26
C TYR A 320 2.12 -2.44 3.39
N SER A 321 3.24 -2.66 4.09
CA SER A 321 3.31 -3.56 5.23
C SER A 321 2.29 -3.18 6.32
N GLN A 322 2.10 -1.88 6.58
CA GLN A 322 1.05 -1.41 7.49
C GLN A 322 -0.37 -1.77 6.99
N VAL A 323 -0.66 -1.58 5.69
CA VAL A 323 -1.95 -1.97 5.08
C VAL A 323 -2.21 -3.46 5.32
N VAL A 324 -1.21 -4.30 5.05
CA VAL A 324 -1.31 -5.75 5.19
C VAL A 324 -1.54 -6.13 6.65
N ILE A 325 -0.76 -5.58 7.60
CA ILE A 325 -0.96 -5.84 9.03
C ILE A 325 -2.38 -5.50 9.46
N GLU A 326 -2.92 -4.34 9.04
CA GLU A 326 -4.28 -3.92 9.38
C GLU A 326 -5.35 -4.84 8.82
N ARG A 327 -5.21 -5.24 7.55
CA ARG A 327 -6.15 -6.13 6.87
C ARG A 327 -6.11 -7.52 7.49
N GLU A 328 -4.93 -8.09 7.66
CA GLU A 328 -4.77 -9.44 8.21
C GLU A 328 -5.19 -9.51 9.67
N LEU A 329 -4.89 -8.50 10.48
CA LEU A 329 -5.42 -8.42 11.85
C LEU A 329 -6.95 -8.31 11.86
N SER A 330 -7.55 -7.56 10.93
CA SER A 330 -9.00 -7.49 10.79
C SER A 330 -9.61 -8.84 10.40
N TYR A 331 -8.91 -9.61 9.56
CA TYR A 331 -9.31 -10.98 9.24
C TYR A 331 -9.20 -11.91 10.45
N ILE A 332 -8.12 -11.83 11.25
CA ILE A 332 -7.98 -12.57 12.52
C ILE A 332 -9.14 -12.26 13.47
N LYS A 333 -9.46 -10.97 13.64
CA LYS A 333 -10.62 -10.54 14.45
C LYS A 333 -11.95 -11.06 13.94
N SER A 334 -12.08 -11.37 12.65
CA SER A 334 -13.36 -11.83 12.08
C SER A 334 -13.73 -13.25 12.50
N TYR A 335 -12.73 -14.09 12.82
CA TYR A 335 -12.93 -15.44 13.34
C TYR A 335 -12.66 -15.55 14.85
N ASP A 336 -12.25 -14.48 15.52
CA ASP A 336 -12.20 -14.44 16.98
C ASP A 336 -13.61 -14.38 17.58
N HIS A 337 -14.14 -15.54 17.97
CA HIS A 337 -15.49 -15.63 18.51
C HIS A 337 -15.59 -15.29 20.01
N PHE A 338 -14.48 -15.06 20.69
CA PHE A 338 -14.44 -14.66 22.11
C PHE A 338 -14.16 -13.17 22.31
N ASP A 339 -13.94 -12.43 21.22
CA ASP A 339 -13.51 -11.03 21.24
C ASP A 339 -12.20 -10.84 22.05
N SER A 340 -11.38 -11.89 22.15
CA SER A 340 -10.10 -11.92 22.87
C SER A 340 -9.10 -10.90 22.30
N VAL A 341 -9.07 -10.71 20.98
CA VAL A 341 -8.18 -9.78 20.28
C VAL A 341 -8.88 -8.51 19.80
N ALA A 342 -10.11 -8.25 20.25
CA ALA A 342 -10.90 -7.09 19.80
C ALA A 342 -10.17 -5.75 20.02
N ASN A 343 -9.46 -5.62 21.14
CA ASN A 343 -8.72 -4.41 21.52
C ASN A 343 -7.29 -4.33 20.95
N VAL A 344 -6.84 -5.37 20.24
CA VAL A 344 -5.52 -5.36 19.61
C VAL A 344 -5.54 -4.42 18.41
N THR A 345 -4.61 -3.49 18.34
CA THR A 345 -4.51 -2.52 17.25
C THR A 345 -3.10 -2.46 16.68
N PRO A 346 -2.95 -2.30 15.37
CA PRO A 346 -1.66 -2.04 14.76
C PRO A 346 -1.37 -0.54 14.81
N ALA A 347 -0.24 -0.18 15.39
CA ALA A 347 0.24 1.19 15.47
C ALA A 347 1.31 1.44 14.40
N ARG A 348 1.06 2.41 13.53
CA ARG A 348 2.04 2.91 12.56
C ARG A 348 2.97 3.93 13.21
N SER A 349 4.27 3.71 13.13
CA SER A 349 5.31 4.64 13.60
C SER A 349 5.09 5.18 15.04
N PRO A 350 4.81 4.33 16.05
CA PRO A 350 4.52 4.82 17.39
C PRO A 350 5.74 5.52 18.00
N SER A 351 5.57 6.78 18.41
CA SER A 351 6.66 7.57 19.00
C SER A 351 6.98 7.12 20.43
N VAL A 352 8.19 6.62 20.62
CA VAL A 352 8.70 6.16 21.92
C VAL A 352 9.70 7.18 22.44
N ASN A 353 9.31 7.89 23.51
CA ASN A 353 10.12 8.94 24.13
C ASN A 353 10.79 8.38 25.40
N PRO A 354 12.09 8.03 25.38
CA PRO A 354 12.78 7.47 26.55
C PRO A 354 12.98 8.46 27.70
N PHE A 355 12.81 9.76 27.47
CA PHE A 355 13.08 10.82 28.45
C PHE A 355 11.87 11.72 28.65
N GLU A 356 11.43 11.87 29.92
CA GLU A 356 10.33 12.76 30.27
C GLU A 356 10.67 14.23 29.94
N GLY A 357 9.83 14.87 29.13
CA GLY A 357 9.95 16.30 28.79
C GLY A 357 10.93 16.64 27.67
N GLU A 358 11.61 15.65 27.09
CA GLU A 358 12.56 15.82 25.98
C GLU A 358 12.05 15.17 24.67
N ASN A 359 10.96 15.71 24.13
CA ASN A 359 10.30 15.19 22.91
C ASN A 359 11.15 15.28 21.62
N GLN A 360 12.41 15.74 21.71
CA GLN A 360 13.34 15.76 20.57
C GLN A 360 14.14 14.45 20.46
N ILE A 361 14.15 13.62 21.50
CA ILE A 361 14.83 12.34 21.51
C ILE A 361 13.76 11.27 21.55
N TYR A 362 13.48 10.66 20.40
CA TYR A 362 12.47 9.64 20.26
C TYR A 362 12.94 8.52 19.34
N HIS A 363 12.26 7.38 19.47
CA HIS A 363 12.39 6.21 18.64
C HIS A 363 11.05 5.93 17.96
N GLU A 364 11.08 5.56 16.69
CA GLU A 364 9.87 5.25 15.91
C GLU A 364 10.10 3.90 15.21
N PRO A 365 9.66 2.78 15.79
CA PRO A 365 9.56 1.54 15.03
C PRO A 365 8.55 1.70 13.90
N ASP A 366 8.77 1.06 12.77
CA ASP A 366 7.87 1.17 11.62
C ASP A 366 6.44 0.71 12.00
N HIS A 367 6.35 -0.43 12.71
CA HIS A 367 5.08 -1.02 13.14
C HIS A 367 5.16 -1.59 14.55
N ALA A 368 4.04 -1.53 15.29
CA ALA A 368 3.87 -2.26 16.53
C ALA A 368 2.45 -2.83 16.64
N LEU A 369 2.33 -4.03 17.21
CA LEU A 369 1.05 -4.62 17.59
C LEU A 369 0.81 -4.33 19.07
N GLN A 370 -0.29 -3.66 19.40
CA GLN A 370 -0.56 -3.17 20.75
C GLN A 370 -1.92 -3.61 21.26
N GLU A 371 -2.01 -3.93 22.55
CA GLU A 371 -3.26 -4.09 23.29
C GLU A 371 -3.31 -3.04 24.40
N GLY A 372 -4.09 -1.97 24.18
CA GLY A 372 -4.10 -0.82 25.08
C GLY A 372 -2.73 -0.13 25.15
N GLU A 373 -2.07 -0.18 26.29
CA GLU A 373 -0.72 0.39 26.49
C GLU A 373 0.40 -0.66 26.37
N GLU A 374 0.06 -1.94 26.26
CA GLU A 374 1.01 -3.04 26.17
C GLU A 374 1.39 -3.31 24.70
N THR A 375 2.68 -3.50 24.43
CA THR A 375 3.16 -3.85 23.10
C THR A 375 3.40 -5.34 23.01
N ILE A 376 2.62 -6.02 22.17
CA ILE A 376 2.69 -7.46 21.93
C ILE A 376 3.89 -7.80 21.05
N ALA A 377 4.06 -7.07 19.95
CA ALA A 377 5.11 -7.30 18.98
C ALA A 377 5.60 -5.99 18.33
N VAL A 378 6.87 -5.98 17.92
CA VAL A 378 7.47 -4.88 17.15
C VAL A 378 7.94 -5.43 15.81
N LEU A 379 7.54 -4.77 14.72
CA LEU A 379 7.91 -5.14 13.36
C LEU A 379 8.60 -3.97 12.67
N ASP A 380 9.66 -4.27 11.92
CA ASP A 380 10.48 -3.30 11.20
C ASP A 380 10.58 -3.74 9.73
N SER A 381 10.15 -2.87 8.81
CA SER A 381 10.05 -3.17 7.38
C SER A 381 11.38 -2.92 6.69
N LYS A 382 11.89 -3.91 5.95
CA LYS A 382 13.21 -3.83 5.31
C LYS A 382 13.16 -4.33 3.88
N TYR A 383 13.24 -3.39 2.95
CA TYR A 383 13.25 -3.64 1.52
C TYR A 383 14.66 -4.00 1.01
N TYR A 384 15.20 -5.10 1.52
CA TYR A 384 16.56 -5.56 1.22
C TYR A 384 16.58 -6.57 0.08
N ALA A 385 17.70 -6.61 -0.66
CA ALA A 385 17.95 -7.62 -1.68
C ALA A 385 18.19 -9.01 -1.07
N GLU A 386 18.05 -10.04 -1.90
CA GLU A 386 18.40 -11.40 -1.52
C GLU A 386 19.83 -11.46 -0.91
N GLY A 387 19.96 -12.19 0.20
CA GLY A 387 21.24 -12.38 0.89
C GLY A 387 21.66 -11.27 1.85
N HIS A 388 20.96 -10.12 1.87
CA HIS A 388 21.18 -9.04 2.84
C HIS A 388 20.36 -9.25 4.12
N ASP A 389 20.94 -9.97 5.08
CA ASP A 389 20.29 -10.32 6.34
C ASP A 389 20.32 -9.14 7.34
N PRO A 390 19.18 -8.49 7.66
CA PRO A 390 19.13 -7.31 8.55
C PRO A 390 19.61 -7.63 9.96
N VAL A 391 19.57 -8.90 10.37
CA VAL A 391 20.10 -9.34 11.66
C VAL A 391 21.61 -9.30 11.70
N LYS A 392 22.30 -9.46 10.57
CA LYS A 392 23.78 -9.35 10.51
C LYS A 392 24.22 -7.89 10.46
N GLU A 393 23.40 -7.02 9.92
CA GLU A 393 23.66 -5.59 9.80
C GLU A 393 23.56 -4.87 11.16
N SER A 394 24.63 -4.16 11.53
CA SER A 394 24.73 -3.55 12.85
C SER A 394 23.65 -2.49 13.13
N PRO A 395 23.32 -1.58 12.20
CA PRO A 395 22.34 -0.53 12.47
C PRO A 395 20.92 -1.08 12.67
N SER A 396 20.42 -1.87 11.73
CA SER A 396 19.05 -2.42 11.75
C SER A 396 18.82 -3.32 12.96
N ARG A 397 19.74 -4.25 13.24
CA ARG A 397 19.69 -5.08 14.46
C ARG A 397 19.68 -4.25 15.75
N SER A 398 20.58 -3.27 15.86
CA SER A 398 20.70 -2.47 17.09
C SER A 398 19.46 -1.62 17.33
N ARG A 399 18.85 -1.10 16.25
CA ARG A 399 17.62 -0.33 16.29
C ARG A 399 16.44 -1.20 16.78
N LEU A 400 16.22 -2.36 16.16
CA LEU A 400 15.14 -3.28 16.56
C LEU A 400 15.28 -3.74 18.02
N PHE A 401 16.50 -4.05 18.48
CA PHE A 401 16.73 -4.37 19.89
C PHE A 401 16.51 -3.20 20.84
N SER A 402 16.76 -1.96 20.40
CA SER A 402 16.43 -0.77 21.19
C SER A 402 14.91 -0.62 21.33
N TYR A 403 14.16 -0.88 20.26
CA TYR A 403 12.70 -0.87 20.29
C TYR A 403 12.15 -1.94 21.23
N ALA A 404 12.63 -3.18 21.11
CA ALA A 404 12.29 -4.29 21.99
C ALA A 404 12.48 -3.92 23.47
N TYR A 405 13.62 -3.30 23.79
CA TYR A 405 13.94 -2.90 25.16
C TYR A 405 13.02 -1.80 25.69
N LEU A 406 12.74 -0.77 24.87
CA LEU A 406 11.92 0.38 25.28
C LEU A 406 10.43 0.08 25.34
N LEU A 407 9.95 -0.84 24.50
CA LEU A 407 8.55 -1.25 24.42
C LEU A 407 8.23 -2.54 25.19
N HIS A 408 9.23 -3.14 25.83
CA HIS A 408 9.10 -4.41 26.56
C HIS A 408 8.52 -5.56 25.73
N ALA A 409 8.84 -5.60 24.43
CA ALA A 409 8.33 -6.60 23.51
C ALA A 409 9.28 -7.79 23.36
N ASP A 410 8.75 -9.01 23.53
CA ASP A 410 9.49 -10.28 23.38
C ASP A 410 9.29 -10.94 22.00
N ARG A 411 8.46 -10.34 21.14
CA ARG A 411 8.20 -10.75 19.76
C ARG A 411 8.68 -9.67 18.81
N LEU A 412 9.63 -10.03 17.95
CA LEU A 412 10.29 -9.13 17.02
C LEU A 412 10.20 -9.70 15.60
N ALA A 413 9.96 -8.84 14.62
CA ALA A 413 9.98 -9.24 13.22
C ALA A 413 10.71 -8.23 12.33
N PHE A 414 11.40 -8.77 11.32
CA PHE A 414 11.73 -8.02 10.12
C PHE A 414 10.80 -8.46 9.00
N LEU A 415 10.03 -7.52 8.47
CA LEU A 415 9.21 -7.74 7.28
C LEU A 415 10.08 -7.52 6.05
N CYS A 416 10.25 -8.55 5.23
CA CYS A 416 11.12 -8.49 4.06
C CYS A 416 10.40 -9.08 2.84
N PRO A 417 10.67 -8.59 1.62
CA PRO A 417 10.07 -9.15 0.41
C PRO A 417 10.82 -10.39 -0.11
N LEU A 418 12.15 -10.43 0.03
CA LEU A 418 13.03 -11.35 -0.72
C LEU A 418 13.97 -12.18 0.16
N LEU A 419 13.78 -12.21 1.48
CA LEU A 419 14.67 -12.97 2.36
C LEU A 419 14.11 -14.35 2.68
N GLU A 420 14.99 -15.33 2.89
CA GLU A 420 14.55 -16.61 3.41
C GLU A 420 13.97 -16.43 4.83
N PRO A 421 12.75 -16.91 5.11
CA PRO A 421 12.18 -16.84 6.44
C PRO A 421 13.02 -17.62 7.44
N ARG A 422 13.28 -17.01 8.60
CA ARG A 422 14.16 -17.55 9.65
C ARG A 422 13.71 -17.09 11.02
N ARG A 423 13.67 -18.04 11.96
CA ARG A 423 13.44 -17.76 13.39
C ARG A 423 14.73 -17.83 14.19
N ARG A 424 14.90 -16.89 15.13
CA ARG A 424 16.07 -16.79 16.01
C ARG A 424 15.62 -16.45 17.41
N ARG A 425 16.20 -17.13 18.39
CA ARG A 425 15.99 -16.80 19.81
C ARG A 425 17.15 -15.96 20.33
N VAL A 426 16.84 -14.83 20.96
CA VAL A 426 17.82 -13.95 21.61
C VAL A 426 18.21 -14.57 22.94
N THR A 427 19.48 -14.98 23.07
CA THR A 427 19.95 -15.75 24.23
C THR A 427 19.80 -15.01 25.57
N GLN A 428 19.90 -13.68 25.57
CA GLN A 428 19.92 -12.86 26.79
C GLN A 428 18.53 -12.56 27.35
N THR A 429 17.54 -12.30 26.49
CA THR A 429 16.18 -11.93 26.89
C THR A 429 15.21 -13.09 26.74
N GLY A 430 15.52 -14.07 25.90
CA GLY A 430 14.60 -15.14 25.52
C GLY A 430 13.64 -14.76 24.39
N ALA A 431 13.62 -13.48 23.98
CA ALA A 431 12.80 -12.94 22.90
C ALA A 431 13.04 -13.69 21.58
N GLU A 432 12.02 -13.72 20.74
CA GLU A 432 12.06 -14.37 19.43
C GLU A 432 12.02 -13.33 18.32
N LEU A 433 12.94 -13.47 17.37
CA LEU A 433 13.07 -12.65 16.19
C LEU A 433 12.82 -13.50 14.96
N GLU A 434 11.86 -13.08 14.14
CA GLU A 434 11.50 -13.73 12.88
C GLU A 434 11.81 -12.83 11.68
N ILE A 435 12.33 -13.43 10.61
CA ILE A 435 12.29 -12.82 9.28
C ILE A 435 11.01 -13.31 8.63
N VAL A 436 10.05 -12.40 8.47
CA VAL A 436 8.75 -12.67 7.83
C VAL A 436 8.88 -12.27 6.38
N SER A 437 8.87 -13.28 5.50
CA SER A 437 9.07 -13.09 4.07
C SER A 437 8.52 -14.30 3.32
N PRO A 438 7.91 -14.11 2.15
CA PRO A 438 7.45 -15.21 1.31
C PRO A 438 8.61 -16.07 0.81
N THR A 439 8.31 -17.30 0.41
CA THR A 439 9.29 -18.21 -0.20
C THR A 439 9.11 -18.27 -1.73
N GLY A 440 10.22 -18.31 -2.46
CA GLY A 440 10.23 -18.22 -3.92
C GLY A 440 9.94 -16.80 -4.41
N ASP A 441 9.30 -16.68 -5.58
CA ASP A 441 9.00 -15.38 -6.19
C ASP A 441 8.02 -14.57 -5.32
N PHE A 442 8.29 -13.27 -5.19
CA PHE A 442 7.47 -12.35 -4.42
C PHE A 442 6.13 -12.09 -5.12
N SER A 443 5.04 -12.28 -4.39
CA SER A 443 3.71 -11.79 -4.76
C SER A 443 3.03 -11.24 -3.53
N LEU A 444 2.05 -10.35 -3.73
CA LEU A 444 1.30 -9.76 -2.61
C LEU A 444 0.54 -10.82 -1.83
N GLU A 445 -0.15 -11.75 -2.50
CA GLU A 445 -0.88 -12.84 -1.85
C GLU A 445 0.02 -13.66 -0.90
N LYS A 446 1.22 -14.05 -1.35
CA LYS A 446 2.16 -14.78 -0.51
C LYS A 446 2.69 -13.94 0.65
N TYR A 447 2.90 -12.65 0.42
CA TYR A 447 3.34 -11.74 1.47
C TYR A 447 2.25 -11.56 2.54
N ASP A 448 1.00 -11.43 2.10
CA ASP A 448 -0.17 -11.33 2.97
C ASP A 448 -0.32 -12.59 3.82
N GLU A 449 -0.19 -13.77 3.23
CA GLU A 449 -0.19 -15.07 3.93
C GLU A 449 0.89 -15.14 5.02
N VAL A 450 2.15 -14.79 4.72
CA VAL A 450 3.21 -14.89 5.75
C VAL A 450 3.05 -13.86 6.87
N VAL A 451 2.49 -12.68 6.58
CA VAL A 451 2.15 -11.70 7.61
C VAL A 451 0.98 -12.20 8.46
N HIS A 452 -0.04 -12.79 7.84
CA HIS A 452 -1.16 -13.45 8.54
C HIS A 452 -0.65 -14.52 9.50
N GLU A 453 0.18 -15.44 9.02
CA GLU A 453 0.77 -16.52 9.82
C GLU A 453 1.57 -15.98 11.00
N TYR A 454 2.39 -14.95 10.77
CA TYR A 454 3.15 -14.30 11.85
C TYR A 454 2.20 -13.71 12.91
N LEU A 455 1.24 -12.89 12.50
CA LEU A 455 0.30 -12.25 13.43
C LEU A 455 -0.54 -13.27 14.19
N HIS A 456 -1.06 -14.30 13.50
CA HIS A 456 -1.79 -15.39 14.13
C HIS A 456 -0.92 -16.10 15.17
N SER A 457 0.30 -16.51 14.81
CA SER A 457 1.19 -17.23 15.73
C SER A 457 1.53 -16.42 16.99
N VAL A 458 1.70 -15.10 16.85
CA VAL A 458 1.97 -14.19 17.98
C VAL A 458 0.76 -14.10 18.91
N LEU A 459 -0.45 -14.00 18.34
CA LEU A 459 -1.69 -13.86 19.11
C LEU A 459 -2.13 -15.20 19.73
N GLU A 460 -1.94 -16.32 19.04
CA GLU A 460 -2.27 -17.67 19.50
C GLU A 460 -1.49 -18.05 20.76
N GLU A 461 -0.25 -17.60 20.90
CA GLU A 461 0.54 -17.84 22.12
C GLU A 461 -0.06 -17.18 23.38
N ILE A 462 -0.82 -16.10 23.19
CA ILE A 462 -1.54 -15.38 24.26
C ILE A 462 -2.97 -15.94 24.39
N HIS A 463 -3.59 -16.25 23.26
CA HIS A 463 -4.99 -16.67 23.12
C HIS A 463 -5.06 -17.97 22.30
N SER A 464 -4.81 -19.11 22.94
CA SER A 464 -4.75 -20.40 22.25
C SER A 464 -6.07 -20.84 21.60
N GLU A 465 -7.20 -20.26 22.01
CA GLU A 465 -8.50 -20.47 21.38
C GLU A 465 -8.57 -20.00 19.92
N LEU A 466 -7.63 -19.17 19.45
CA LEU A 466 -7.58 -18.74 18.06
C LEU A 466 -7.27 -19.89 17.09
N GLU A 467 -6.45 -20.87 17.49
CA GLU A 467 -6.08 -22.02 16.66
C GLU A 467 -7.31 -22.77 16.11
N PRO A 468 -8.27 -23.24 16.94
CA PRO A 468 -9.46 -23.93 16.45
C PRO A 468 -10.41 -23.02 15.69
N PHE A 469 -10.50 -21.73 16.03
CA PHE A 469 -11.38 -20.80 15.31
C PHE A 469 -10.87 -20.52 13.90
N ARG A 470 -9.57 -20.31 13.75
CA ARG A 470 -8.92 -20.22 12.45
C ARG A 470 -9.15 -21.48 11.62
N ALA A 471 -8.92 -22.66 12.21
CA ALA A 471 -9.12 -23.93 11.52
C ALA A 471 -10.56 -24.11 10.99
N ILE A 472 -11.56 -23.62 11.74
CA ILE A 472 -12.96 -23.61 11.31
C ILE A 472 -13.19 -22.59 10.19
N ALA A 473 -12.67 -21.36 10.32
CA ALA A 473 -12.86 -20.31 9.32
C ALA A 473 -12.23 -20.65 7.96
N GLU A 474 -11.11 -21.39 7.95
CA GLU A 474 -10.44 -21.86 6.73
C GLU A 474 -11.04 -23.16 6.17
N ASN A 475 -11.81 -23.91 6.96
CA ASN A 475 -12.36 -25.20 6.58
C ASN A 475 -13.85 -25.29 6.97
N GLU A 476 -14.30 -26.42 7.53
CA GLU A 476 -15.70 -26.64 7.84
C GLU A 476 -15.90 -27.19 9.27
N LEU A 477 -16.77 -26.55 10.05
CA LEU A 477 -17.19 -27.06 11.36
C LEU A 477 -18.06 -28.32 11.19
N CYS A 478 -17.57 -29.50 11.54
CA CYS A 478 -18.30 -30.76 11.31
C CYS A 478 -19.06 -31.25 12.54
N LEU A 479 -20.18 -30.60 12.88
CA LEU A 479 -21.06 -31.02 13.97
C LEU A 479 -22.56 -30.82 13.64
N ASP A 480 -23.30 -31.92 13.49
CA ASP A 480 -24.73 -31.90 13.08
C ASP A 480 -25.59 -31.04 14.01
N GLY A 481 -26.25 -30.02 13.43
CA GLY A 481 -27.14 -29.10 14.15
C GLY A 481 -26.44 -27.92 14.83
N VAL A 482 -25.17 -27.67 14.54
CA VAL A 482 -24.35 -26.55 15.07
C VAL A 482 -23.75 -25.78 13.89
N ASN A 483 -23.57 -24.47 14.03
CA ASN A 483 -22.92 -23.63 13.03
C ASN A 483 -21.90 -22.68 13.68
N GLU A 484 -21.19 -21.88 12.87
CA GLU A 484 -20.18 -20.94 13.37
C GLU A 484 -20.70 -19.92 14.38
N SER A 485 -21.97 -19.50 14.30
CA SER A 485 -22.53 -18.53 15.26
C SER A 485 -22.58 -19.06 16.69
N ASP A 486 -22.56 -20.39 16.84
CA ASP A 486 -22.51 -21.05 18.14
C ASP A 486 -21.12 -21.04 18.77
N LEU A 487 -20.05 -20.71 18.03
CA LEU A 487 -18.66 -20.70 18.54
C LEU A 487 -18.44 -19.72 19.70
N SER A 488 -19.23 -18.64 19.76
CA SER A 488 -19.31 -17.74 20.92
C SER A 488 -19.65 -18.45 22.24
N LYS A 489 -20.20 -19.67 22.17
CA LYS A 489 -20.56 -20.53 23.32
C LYS A 489 -19.67 -21.77 23.42
N ALA A 490 -18.51 -21.81 22.76
CA ALA A 490 -17.60 -22.95 22.81
C ALA A 490 -17.20 -23.32 24.25
N ALA A 491 -17.00 -22.31 25.11
CA ALA A 491 -16.65 -22.50 26.51
C ALA A 491 -17.83 -22.89 27.42
N ASP A 492 -19.07 -22.97 26.93
CA ASP A 492 -20.24 -23.29 27.76
C ASP A 492 -20.27 -24.79 28.15
N VAL A 493 -20.51 -25.08 29.43
CA VAL A 493 -20.55 -26.46 29.97
C VAL A 493 -21.67 -27.31 29.36
N ASN A 494 -22.80 -26.67 29.06
CA ASN A 494 -23.93 -27.27 28.36
C ASN A 494 -24.10 -26.66 26.95
N GLY A 495 -23.00 -26.16 26.39
CA GLY A 495 -22.97 -25.58 25.06
C GLY A 495 -23.09 -26.64 23.96
N PRO A 496 -23.20 -26.19 22.70
CA PRO A 496 -23.39 -27.08 21.55
C PRO A 496 -22.23 -28.05 21.32
N PHE A 497 -21.03 -27.69 21.79
CA PHE A 497 -19.79 -28.45 21.63
C PHE A 497 -19.49 -29.40 22.81
N ALA A 498 -20.41 -29.52 23.77
CA ALA A 498 -20.27 -30.43 24.89
C ALA A 498 -20.43 -31.89 24.45
N PHE A 499 -19.47 -32.74 24.81
CA PHE A 499 -19.45 -34.17 24.45
C PHE A 499 -19.82 -35.09 25.63
N GLN A 500 -20.75 -34.67 26.50
CA GLN A 500 -21.20 -35.43 27.67
C GLN A 500 -21.68 -36.86 27.33
N ASN A 501 -22.19 -37.06 26.12
CA ASN A 501 -22.45 -38.37 25.54
C ASN A 501 -21.56 -38.57 24.29
N PRO A 502 -20.36 -39.16 24.44
CA PRO A 502 -19.42 -39.33 23.33
C PRO A 502 -20.00 -40.11 22.14
N GLN A 503 -20.93 -41.05 22.38
CA GLN A 503 -21.55 -41.86 21.34
C GLN A 503 -22.50 -41.05 20.44
N ASP A 504 -23.26 -40.14 21.04
CA ASP A 504 -24.13 -39.22 20.29
C ASP A 504 -23.30 -38.15 19.59
N PHE A 505 -22.26 -37.65 20.27
CA PHE A 505 -21.34 -36.66 19.72
C PHE A 505 -20.59 -37.20 18.50
N SER A 506 -19.97 -38.38 18.59
CA SER A 506 -19.25 -39.02 17.47
C SER A 506 -20.15 -39.25 16.25
N LEU A 507 -21.41 -39.62 16.49
CA LEU A 507 -22.40 -39.81 15.43
C LEU A 507 -22.74 -38.50 14.72
N LYS A 508 -22.92 -37.41 15.48
CA LYS A 508 -23.20 -36.08 14.92
C LYS A 508 -22.03 -35.55 14.09
N VAL A 509 -20.79 -35.79 14.52
CA VAL A 509 -19.59 -35.41 13.79
C VAL A 509 -19.50 -36.13 12.46
N VAL A 510 -19.56 -37.47 12.48
CA VAL A 510 -19.46 -38.27 11.25
C VAL A 510 -20.64 -38.02 10.31
N LYS A 511 -21.84 -37.79 10.85
CA LYS A 511 -23.01 -37.43 10.06
C LYS A 511 -22.80 -36.09 9.34
N ALA A 512 -22.37 -35.03 10.02
CA ALA A 512 -22.09 -33.75 9.37
C ALA A 512 -20.99 -33.89 8.31
N ALA A 513 -19.87 -34.53 8.66
CA ALA A 513 -18.76 -34.74 7.73
C ALA A 513 -19.17 -35.50 6.45
N ALA A 514 -19.99 -36.56 6.56
CA ALA A 514 -20.36 -37.43 5.44
C ALA A 514 -21.65 -37.06 4.72
N ASP A 515 -22.58 -36.36 5.37
CA ASP A 515 -23.87 -36.01 4.78
C ASP A 515 -23.89 -34.56 4.28
N GLU A 516 -23.06 -33.66 4.83
CA GLU A 516 -23.07 -32.22 4.52
C GLU A 516 -21.81 -31.75 3.76
N TYR A 517 -20.62 -32.17 4.19
CA TYR A 517 -19.36 -31.58 3.69
C TYR A 517 -18.61 -32.41 2.66
N SER A 518 -18.58 -33.74 2.81
CA SER A 518 -17.84 -34.62 1.90
C SER A 518 -18.50 -34.71 0.51
N TYR A 519 -17.70 -34.49 -0.53
CA TYR A 519 -18.10 -34.78 -1.92
C TYR A 519 -17.81 -36.23 -2.32
N ASN A 520 -16.84 -36.86 -1.66
CA ASN A 520 -16.42 -38.25 -1.88
C ASN A 520 -17.42 -39.24 -1.26
N VAL A 521 -18.04 -38.83 -0.16
CA VAL A 521 -18.99 -39.58 0.64
C VAL A 521 -20.28 -38.80 0.66
N ARG A 522 -21.32 -39.30 -0.01
CA ARG A 522 -22.63 -38.62 -0.05
C ARG A 522 -23.57 -39.00 1.09
N ASN A 523 -23.13 -39.95 1.92
CA ASN A 523 -23.89 -40.49 3.03
C ASN A 523 -22.98 -41.31 3.94
N ARG A 524 -23.15 -41.22 5.26
CA ARG A 524 -22.45 -42.08 6.23
C ARG A 524 -22.50 -43.60 5.91
N TYR A 525 -23.57 -44.10 5.28
CA TYR A 525 -23.68 -45.52 4.86
C TYR A 525 -22.70 -45.91 3.74
N HIS A 526 -22.01 -44.94 3.15
CA HIS A 526 -20.95 -45.17 2.17
C HIS A 526 -19.55 -45.25 2.79
N LEU A 527 -19.43 -44.98 4.10
CA LEU A 527 -18.19 -45.10 4.84
C LEU A 527 -17.87 -46.56 5.18
N GLU A 528 -16.58 -46.86 5.41
CA GLU A 528 -16.17 -48.18 5.90
C GLU A 528 -16.84 -48.48 7.25
N GLN A 529 -17.47 -49.65 7.36
CA GLN A 529 -18.28 -50.05 8.53
C GLN A 529 -19.35 -49.01 8.90
N ASP A 530 -20.00 -48.38 7.91
CA ASP A 530 -21.00 -47.32 8.12
C ASP A 530 -20.46 -46.14 8.96
N GLY A 531 -19.13 -45.95 8.98
CA GLY A 531 -18.42 -44.90 9.72
C GLY A 531 -18.05 -45.29 11.16
N ASP A 532 -18.36 -46.51 11.60
CA ASP A 532 -18.14 -46.96 12.99
C ASP A 532 -16.67 -46.87 13.41
N TRP A 533 -15.73 -47.15 12.50
CA TRP A 533 -14.30 -47.03 12.81
C TRP A 533 -13.90 -45.61 13.21
N THR A 534 -14.32 -44.59 12.45
CA THR A 534 -14.05 -43.18 12.76
C THR A 534 -14.80 -42.75 14.01
N ARG A 535 -16.03 -43.24 14.22
CA ARG A 535 -16.81 -42.97 15.44
C ARG A 535 -16.12 -43.50 16.70
N ASP A 536 -15.67 -44.75 16.70
CA ASP A 536 -14.94 -45.37 17.81
C ASP A 536 -13.66 -44.58 18.15
N GLN A 537 -12.98 -44.06 17.12
CA GLN A 537 -11.80 -43.22 17.27
C GLN A 537 -12.13 -41.87 17.93
N ILE A 538 -13.23 -41.21 17.56
CA ILE A 538 -13.69 -39.96 18.19
C ILE A 538 -14.10 -40.24 19.65
N GLU A 539 -14.91 -41.29 19.89
CA GLU A 539 -15.37 -41.69 21.22
C GLU A 539 -14.20 -41.94 22.17
N THR A 540 -13.19 -42.67 21.69
CA THR A 540 -11.98 -42.96 22.46
C THR A 540 -11.23 -41.69 22.85
N ARG A 541 -11.14 -40.70 21.96
CA ARG A 541 -10.45 -39.42 22.23
C ARG A 541 -11.24 -38.54 23.18
N CYS A 542 -12.55 -38.41 22.98
CA CYS A 542 -13.44 -37.70 23.90
C CYS A 542 -13.40 -38.35 25.30
N GLY A 543 -13.43 -39.68 25.40
CA GLY A 543 -13.41 -40.41 26.66
C GLY A 543 -12.12 -40.30 27.48
N ARG A 544 -11.04 -39.75 26.92
CA ARG A 544 -9.79 -39.45 27.66
C ARG A 544 -9.87 -38.14 28.44
N ARG A 545 -10.84 -37.28 28.15
CA ARG A 545 -10.99 -35.95 28.74
C ARG A 545 -12.25 -35.88 29.60
N ASN A 546 -12.22 -34.99 30.59
CA ASN A 546 -13.38 -34.71 31.42
C ASN A 546 -14.34 -33.78 30.66
N GLU A 547 -15.55 -34.27 30.40
CA GLU A 547 -16.60 -33.60 29.62
C GLU A 547 -17.07 -32.28 30.25
N TYR A 548 -16.85 -32.07 31.56
CA TYR A 548 -17.22 -30.83 32.25
C TYR A 548 -16.15 -29.74 32.15
N THR A 549 -14.89 -30.10 31.88
CA THR A 549 -13.78 -29.13 31.75
C THR A 549 -13.39 -28.87 30.31
N TRP A 550 -13.60 -29.84 29.42
CA TRP A 550 -13.23 -29.74 28.00
C TRP A 550 -14.45 -29.71 27.10
N THR A 551 -14.34 -28.94 26.03
CA THR A 551 -15.25 -28.93 24.89
C THR A 551 -14.53 -29.49 23.66
N CYS A 552 -15.25 -29.90 22.62
CA CYS A 552 -14.63 -30.42 21.39
C CYS A 552 -15.18 -29.70 20.17
N LEU A 553 -14.28 -29.12 19.38
CA LEU A 553 -14.52 -28.40 18.14
C LEU A 553 -14.00 -29.28 16.98
N PRO A 554 -14.88 -30.03 16.30
CA PRO A 554 -14.50 -30.91 15.21
C PRO A 554 -14.43 -30.14 13.88
N VAL A 555 -13.31 -30.27 13.16
CA VAL A 555 -13.05 -29.56 11.91
C VAL A 555 -12.86 -30.58 10.79
N PHE A 556 -13.66 -30.45 9.74
CA PHE A 556 -13.53 -31.24 8.52
C PHE A 556 -12.68 -30.47 7.51
N TYR A 557 -11.77 -31.16 6.83
CA TYR A 557 -11.00 -30.58 5.74
C TYR A 557 -10.67 -31.63 4.67
N GLU A 558 -10.43 -31.16 3.44
CA GLU A 558 -10.03 -32.01 2.31
C GLU A 558 -8.57 -31.74 1.94
N GLU A 559 -7.75 -32.80 1.87
CA GLU A 559 -6.36 -32.69 1.47
C GLU A 559 -5.97 -33.82 0.50
N GLY A 560 -5.54 -33.45 -0.70
CA GLY A 560 -5.11 -34.41 -1.72
C GLY A 560 -6.20 -35.38 -2.17
N GLY A 561 -7.47 -34.93 -2.20
CA GLY A 561 -8.63 -35.75 -2.56
C GLY A 561 -9.02 -36.76 -1.47
N ARG A 562 -8.65 -36.50 -0.21
CA ARG A 562 -9.01 -37.31 0.95
C ARG A 562 -9.63 -36.42 2.02
N ASP A 563 -10.53 -37.04 2.75
CA ASP A 563 -11.36 -36.37 3.74
C ASP A 563 -10.84 -36.68 5.15
N TRP A 564 -10.61 -35.62 5.92
CA TRP A 564 -10.02 -35.69 7.25
C TRP A 564 -10.87 -34.93 8.28
N ILE A 565 -10.74 -35.34 9.53
CA ILE A 565 -11.35 -34.66 10.68
C ILE A 565 -10.27 -34.42 11.74
N ASP A 566 -10.10 -33.16 12.14
CA ASP A 566 -9.33 -32.79 13.33
C ASP A 566 -10.28 -32.51 14.50
N LEU A 567 -9.90 -32.93 15.70
CA LEU A 567 -10.62 -32.64 16.93
C LEU A 567 -9.81 -31.67 17.77
N TYR A 568 -10.28 -30.45 17.90
CA TYR A 568 -9.69 -29.48 18.81
C TYR A 568 -10.42 -29.53 20.14
N PHE A 569 -9.70 -29.86 21.20
CA PHE A 569 -10.23 -29.85 22.55
C PHE A 569 -9.86 -28.52 23.21
N LEU A 570 -10.87 -27.72 23.54
CA LEU A 570 -10.68 -26.44 24.22
C LEU A 570 -11.06 -26.61 25.69
N LYS A 571 -10.17 -26.17 26.58
CA LYS A 571 -10.36 -26.23 28.02
C LYS A 571 -11.06 -24.97 28.51
N ARG A 572 -12.24 -25.12 29.10
CA ARG A 572 -13.19 -24.02 29.36
C ARG A 572 -12.67 -22.95 30.32
N ASP A 573 -11.80 -23.31 31.25
CA ASP A 573 -11.32 -22.43 32.33
C ASP A 573 -10.02 -21.69 31.98
N THR A 574 -9.15 -22.31 31.17
CA THR A 574 -7.84 -21.74 30.83
C THR A 574 -7.70 -21.34 29.37
N GLY A 575 -8.65 -21.69 28.50
CA GLY A 575 -8.53 -21.45 27.04
C GLY A 575 -7.53 -22.38 26.34
N GLU A 576 -6.90 -23.30 27.09
CA GLU A 576 -5.88 -24.23 26.59
C GLU A 576 -6.47 -25.15 25.51
N VAL A 577 -5.75 -25.30 24.38
CA VAL A 577 -6.18 -26.12 23.26
C VAL A 577 -5.29 -27.34 23.09
N GLU A 578 -5.92 -28.49 22.84
CA GLU A 578 -5.25 -29.72 22.43
C GLU A 578 -5.85 -30.24 21.12
N LYS A 579 -5.04 -30.29 20.07
CA LYS A 579 -5.43 -30.89 18.78
C LYS A 579 -5.19 -32.40 18.77
N GLU A 580 -6.20 -33.18 18.34
CA GLU A 580 -6.05 -34.60 18.03
C GLU A 580 -6.56 -34.94 16.63
N GLY A 581 -5.71 -35.60 15.83
CA GLY A 581 -5.99 -35.90 14.43
C GLY A 581 -4.69 -36.07 13.61
N PRO A 582 -4.79 -36.15 12.28
CA PRO A 582 -6.04 -36.17 11.52
C PRO A 582 -6.70 -37.55 11.53
N LEU A 583 -8.03 -37.55 11.60
CA LEU A 583 -8.87 -38.73 11.51
C LEU A 583 -9.34 -38.94 10.09
N LYS A 584 -9.02 -40.11 9.53
CA LYS A 584 -9.48 -40.46 8.19
C LYS A 584 -10.99 -40.66 8.20
N LEU A 585 -11.69 -39.96 7.31
CA LEU A 585 -13.09 -40.25 7.01
C LEU A 585 -13.20 -41.36 5.95
N LEU A 586 -12.39 -41.31 4.88
CA LEU A 586 -12.35 -42.36 3.85
C LEU A 586 -10.95 -42.70 3.33
#